data_AF-A0A7C6A2A0-F1
#
_entry.id   AF-A0A7C6A2A0-F1
#
_cell.length_a   1.000
_cell.length_b   1.000
_cell.length_c   1.000
_cell.angle_alpha   90.00
_cell.angle_beta   90.00
_cell.angle_gamma   90.00
#
_symmetry.space_group_name_H-M   'P 1'
#
loop_
_entity.id
_entity.type
_entity.pdbx_description
1 polymer ?
#
loop_
_entity_poly.entity_id
_entity_poly.type
_entity_poly.pdbx_seq_one_letter_code
_entity_poly.pdbx_strand_id
1 'polypeptide(L)'
;MSAPIPARLSGFRPEYLDFRRGIRVGNLEENERITRIIKRALEQRYRQPFLTEKWGRGVYWRWIAWLPLANRKAKPLSSHISFGCAKFFISLDPEERVFQCGMQVERGYIRPPAGRQACRLQPDWDWHRLLAALKPRGRLEQQLRRLLKEGFRIFAGSWEAYAGDYGAQDFPGAVILRRQLENAPKSHWAGFQLYYPMSENEVSQATGQDLVESMLAVFEETLPVMNRVMQVPLSARVSGD
;
A
#
# COMPACT_ATOMS: atom_id res chain seq x y z
N MET A 1 8.85 -19.21 12.83
CA MET A 1 9.03 -19.09 11.37
C MET A 1 7.80 -19.67 10.71
N SER A 2 7.03 -18.87 9.95
CA SER A 2 5.84 -19.37 9.23
C SER A 2 6.30 -20.02 7.92
N ALA A 3 5.72 -21.17 7.58
CA ALA A 3 6.08 -21.88 6.35
C ALA A 3 5.82 -20.98 5.12
N PRO A 4 6.77 -20.89 4.17
CA PRO A 4 6.57 -20.13 2.95
C PRO A 4 5.36 -20.71 2.20
N ILE A 5 4.54 -19.81 1.64
CA ILE A 5 3.54 -20.19 0.65
C ILE A 5 4.31 -20.93 -0.45
N PRO A 6 3.88 -22.10 -0.94
CA PRO A 6 4.58 -22.79 -2.00
C PRO A 6 4.55 -21.92 -3.26
N ALA A 7 5.61 -21.13 -3.45
CA ALA A 7 5.75 -20.18 -4.54
C ALA A 7 6.03 -20.88 -5.88
N ARG A 8 6.24 -22.20 -5.87
CA ARG A 8 6.36 -23.10 -7.03
C ARG A 8 5.15 -23.11 -7.98
N LEU A 9 4.06 -22.39 -7.68
CA LEU A 9 2.85 -22.32 -8.50
C LEU A 9 2.58 -20.93 -9.11
N SER A 10 3.45 -19.95 -8.91
CA SER A 10 3.30 -18.64 -9.56
C SER A 10 3.78 -18.71 -11.01
N GLY A 11 2.86 -18.51 -11.95
CA GLY A 11 3.17 -18.26 -13.36
C GLY A 11 3.46 -16.78 -13.65
N PHE A 12 3.51 -15.92 -12.63
CA PHE A 12 3.88 -14.52 -12.80
C PHE A 12 5.26 -14.40 -13.45
N ARG A 13 5.47 -13.38 -14.28
CA ARG A 13 6.75 -13.12 -14.93
C ARG A 13 7.11 -11.64 -14.86
N PRO A 14 8.41 -11.29 -14.82
CA PRO A 14 8.87 -9.91 -14.78
C PRO A 14 8.32 -9.05 -15.92
N GLU A 15 8.11 -9.61 -17.11
CA GLU A 15 7.60 -8.90 -18.29
C GLU A 15 6.16 -8.44 -18.14
N TYR A 16 5.46 -8.90 -17.09
CA TYR A 16 4.14 -8.38 -16.72
C TYR A 16 4.25 -7.04 -15.96
N LEU A 17 5.44 -6.65 -15.51
CA LEU A 17 5.75 -5.31 -15.03
C LEU A 17 6.37 -4.50 -16.17
N ASP A 18 5.53 -3.98 -17.05
CA ASP A 18 5.96 -3.18 -18.20
C ASP A 18 6.09 -1.70 -17.78
N PHE A 19 7.31 -1.19 -17.67
CA PHE A 19 7.57 0.17 -17.20
C PHE A 19 6.99 1.26 -18.12
N ARG A 20 6.61 0.92 -19.36
CA ARG A 20 5.94 1.85 -20.28
C ARG A 20 4.42 1.76 -20.18
N ARG A 21 3.85 0.56 -20.03
CA ARG A 21 2.39 0.31 -20.12
C ARG A 21 1.72 0.15 -18.76
N GLY A 22 2.44 -0.35 -17.77
CA GLY A 22 1.99 -0.65 -16.41
C GLY A 22 2.06 -2.15 -16.09
N ILE A 23 1.29 -2.54 -15.08
CA ILE A 23 1.16 -3.91 -14.59
C ILE A 23 0.15 -4.64 -15.45
N ARG A 24 0.58 -5.68 -16.17
CA ARG A 24 -0.30 -6.54 -16.98
C ARG A 24 -1.20 -7.37 -16.06
N VAL A 25 -2.50 -7.35 -16.34
CA VAL A 25 -3.52 -8.05 -15.56
C VAL A 25 -4.57 -8.77 -16.42
N GLY A 26 -4.62 -8.47 -17.71
CA GLY A 26 -5.53 -9.10 -18.67
C GLY A 26 -4.78 -10.01 -19.65
N ASN A 27 -5.53 -10.94 -20.26
CA ASN A 27 -5.00 -11.99 -21.14
C ASN A 27 -3.87 -12.78 -20.45
N LEU A 28 -4.16 -13.24 -19.23
CA LEU A 28 -3.29 -13.99 -18.34
C LEU A 28 -4.12 -15.07 -17.65
N GLU A 29 -3.51 -16.21 -17.34
CA GLU A 29 -4.11 -17.27 -16.53
C GLU A 29 -4.19 -16.87 -15.05
N GLU A 30 -5.00 -17.56 -14.25
CA GLU A 30 -5.18 -17.20 -12.83
C GLU A 30 -3.87 -17.22 -12.04
N ASN A 31 -3.00 -18.17 -12.33
CA ASN A 31 -1.69 -18.32 -11.71
C ASN A 31 -0.64 -17.32 -12.23
N GLU A 32 -0.97 -16.56 -13.28
CA GLU A 32 -0.13 -15.49 -13.84
C GLU A 32 -0.59 -14.10 -13.37
N ARG A 33 -1.83 -13.96 -12.88
CA ARG A 33 -2.38 -12.66 -12.47
C ARG A 33 -1.97 -12.28 -11.06
N ILE A 34 -1.13 -11.24 -10.94
CA ILE A 34 -0.66 -10.73 -9.64
C ILE A 34 -1.80 -10.38 -8.68
N THR A 35 -2.91 -9.85 -9.21
CA THR A 35 -4.14 -9.55 -8.45
C THR A 35 -4.68 -10.76 -7.68
N ARG A 36 -4.62 -11.95 -8.29
CA ARG A 36 -5.10 -13.21 -7.71
C ARG A 36 -4.06 -13.87 -6.83
N ILE A 37 -2.80 -13.89 -7.27
CA ILE A 37 -1.69 -14.51 -6.55
C ILE A 37 -1.54 -13.86 -5.17
N ILE A 38 -1.37 -12.53 -5.12
CA ILE A 38 -1.21 -11.79 -3.86
C ILE A 38 -2.47 -11.91 -2.99
N LYS A 39 -3.66 -11.76 -3.59
CA LYS A 39 -4.91 -11.90 -2.84
C LYS A 39 -5.03 -13.26 -2.15
N ARG A 40 -4.82 -14.36 -2.88
CA ARG A 40 -4.91 -15.72 -2.33
C ARG A 40 -3.89 -15.92 -1.21
N ALA A 41 -2.66 -15.46 -1.42
CA ALA A 41 -1.61 -15.53 -0.41
C ALA A 41 -1.99 -14.81 0.90
N LEU A 42 -2.50 -13.57 0.79
CA LEU A 42 -2.95 -12.79 1.94
C LEU A 42 -4.16 -13.43 2.65
N GLU A 43 -5.18 -13.85 1.89
CA GLU A 43 -6.38 -14.49 2.45
C GLU A 43 -6.06 -15.81 3.16
N GLN A 44 -5.14 -16.61 2.59
CA GLN A 44 -4.67 -17.85 3.21
C GLN A 44 -3.93 -17.57 4.52
N ARG A 45 -3.03 -16.58 4.53
CA ARG A 45 -2.19 -16.23 5.68
C ARG A 45 -2.99 -15.63 6.85
N TYR A 46 -3.92 -14.73 6.55
CA TYR A 46 -4.64 -13.92 7.54
C TYR A 46 -6.10 -14.34 7.77
N ARG A 47 -6.56 -15.41 7.09
CA ARG A 47 -7.86 -16.06 7.28
C ARG A 47 -9.05 -15.11 7.22
N GLN A 48 -8.96 -14.10 6.37
CA GLN A 48 -10.06 -13.18 6.11
C GLN A 48 -10.03 -12.70 4.66
N PRO A 49 -11.18 -12.29 4.09
CA PRO A 49 -11.21 -11.80 2.73
C PRO A 49 -10.45 -10.48 2.55
N PHE A 50 -9.83 -10.32 1.39
CA PHE A 50 -9.24 -9.08 0.92
C PHE A 50 -9.99 -8.56 -0.31
N LEU A 51 -10.20 -7.26 -0.38
CA LEU A 51 -10.74 -6.61 -1.58
C LEU A 51 -9.59 -6.18 -2.48
N THR A 52 -9.79 -6.20 -3.80
CA THR A 52 -8.82 -5.69 -4.76
C THR A 52 -9.32 -4.37 -5.33
N GLU A 53 -8.49 -3.34 -5.26
CA GLU A 53 -8.69 -2.04 -5.88
C GLU A 53 -7.70 -1.84 -7.02
N LYS A 54 -8.02 -0.90 -7.91
CA LYS A 54 -7.18 -0.61 -9.08
C LYS A 54 -7.33 0.84 -9.54
N TRP A 55 -6.26 1.33 -10.16
CA TRP A 55 -6.31 2.48 -11.04
C TRP A 55 -5.61 2.15 -12.36
N GLY A 56 -6.36 2.31 -13.46
CA GLY A 56 -5.95 1.88 -14.79
C GLY A 56 -7.12 1.35 -15.63
N ARG A 57 -6.85 1.11 -16.92
CA ARG A 57 -7.86 0.70 -17.91
C ARG A 57 -7.35 -0.46 -18.75
N GLY A 58 -8.27 -1.31 -19.22
CA GLY A 58 -7.93 -2.44 -20.09
C GLY A 58 -7.01 -3.45 -19.42
N VAL A 59 -6.05 -3.96 -20.18
CA VAL A 59 -5.17 -5.08 -19.81
C VAL A 59 -3.93 -4.68 -18.99
N TYR A 60 -3.62 -3.38 -18.87
CA TYR A 60 -2.53 -2.84 -18.06
C TYR A 60 -3.04 -1.81 -17.05
N TRP A 61 -2.72 -1.98 -15.77
CA TRP A 61 -3.07 -1.03 -14.71
C TRP A 61 -1.80 -0.39 -14.12
N ARG A 62 -1.92 0.84 -13.59
CA ARG A 62 -0.76 1.56 -13.03
C ARG A 62 -0.59 1.32 -11.54
N TRP A 63 -1.68 1.05 -10.85
CA TRP A 63 -1.71 0.86 -9.42
C TRP A 63 -2.77 -0.17 -9.07
N ILE A 64 -2.42 -1.06 -8.14
CA ILE A 64 -3.26 -2.15 -7.65
C ILE A 64 -3.12 -2.19 -6.14
N ALA A 65 -4.21 -2.40 -5.42
CA ALA A 65 -4.14 -2.56 -3.98
C ALA A 65 -5.05 -3.64 -3.43
N TRP A 66 -4.72 -4.09 -2.22
CA TRP A 66 -5.47 -5.03 -1.43
C TRP A 66 -5.71 -4.47 -0.04
N LEU A 67 -6.97 -4.51 0.40
CA LEU A 67 -7.37 -4.06 1.74
C LEU A 67 -8.16 -5.16 2.46
N PRO A 68 -7.97 -5.32 3.78
CA PRO A 68 -8.75 -6.27 4.57
C PRO A 68 -10.23 -5.90 4.57
N LEU A 69 -11.10 -6.86 4.24
CA LEU A 69 -12.54 -6.62 4.24
C LEU A 69 -13.06 -6.26 5.63
N ALA A 70 -12.52 -6.86 6.69
CA ALA A 70 -12.92 -6.58 8.07
C ALA A 70 -12.65 -5.12 8.45
N ASN A 71 -11.48 -4.59 8.08
CA ASN A 71 -11.13 -3.18 8.34
C ASN A 71 -12.09 -2.21 7.62
N ARG A 72 -12.49 -2.51 6.37
CA ARG A 72 -13.49 -1.71 5.66
C ARG A 72 -14.87 -1.81 6.30
N LYS A 73 -15.31 -3.01 6.69
CA LYS A 73 -16.63 -3.24 7.30
C LYS A 73 -16.77 -2.59 8.67
N ALA A 74 -15.68 -2.39 9.40
CA ALA A 74 -15.70 -1.75 10.71
C ALA A 74 -16.02 -0.23 10.67
N LYS A 75 -16.07 0.38 9.48
CA LYS A 75 -16.28 1.80 9.24
C LYS A 75 -17.75 2.13 8.98
N PRO A 76 -18.51 2.59 9.99
CA PRO A 76 -19.96 2.75 9.85
C PRO A 76 -20.36 3.81 8.80
N LEU A 77 -19.53 4.82 8.57
CA LEU A 77 -19.81 5.92 7.65
C LEU A 77 -19.26 5.66 6.25
N SER A 78 -18.10 5.01 6.15
CA SER A 78 -17.36 4.88 4.90
C SER A 78 -17.18 3.44 4.38
N SER A 79 -17.82 2.43 4.98
CA SER A 79 -17.68 1.03 4.52
C SER A 79 -18.06 0.79 3.05
N HIS A 80 -18.87 1.66 2.43
CA HIS A 80 -19.27 1.56 1.03
C HIS A 80 -18.20 2.03 0.02
N ILE A 81 -17.14 2.70 0.49
CA ILE A 81 -15.99 3.15 -0.29
C ILE A 81 -14.71 2.50 0.21
N SER A 82 -13.64 2.60 -0.57
CA SER A 82 -12.42 1.81 -0.38
C SER A 82 -11.20 2.69 -0.06
N PHE A 83 -11.19 3.93 -0.55
CA PHE A 83 -10.15 4.93 -0.27
C PHE A 83 -10.05 5.36 1.21
N GLY A 84 -11.06 5.14 2.04
CA GLY A 84 -10.97 5.38 3.49
C GLY A 84 -10.13 4.36 4.26
N CYS A 85 -9.58 3.34 3.60
CA CYS A 85 -8.83 2.25 4.22
C CYS A 85 -7.34 2.27 3.93
N ALA A 86 -6.55 1.91 4.94
CA ALA A 86 -5.19 1.46 4.75
C ALA A 86 -5.17 0.21 3.88
N LYS A 87 -4.21 0.15 2.97
CA LYS A 87 -4.13 -0.89 1.94
C LYS A 87 -2.68 -1.21 1.62
N PHE A 88 -2.42 -2.45 1.23
CA PHE A 88 -1.19 -2.82 0.57
C PHE A 88 -1.32 -2.50 -0.91
N PHE A 89 -0.32 -1.93 -1.55
CA PHE A 89 -0.34 -1.58 -2.95
C PHE A 89 0.90 -2.03 -3.68
N ILE A 90 0.74 -2.15 -4.99
CA ILE A 90 1.82 -2.17 -5.96
C ILE A 90 1.54 -1.13 -7.04
N SER A 91 2.58 -0.48 -7.55
CA SER A 91 2.48 0.44 -8.67
C SER A 91 3.71 0.44 -9.55
N LEU A 92 3.52 0.89 -10.78
CA LEU A 92 4.60 1.22 -11.70
C LEU A 92 4.56 2.71 -11.98
N ASP A 93 5.65 3.38 -11.61
CA ASP A 93 5.93 4.74 -12.01
C ASP A 93 6.67 4.73 -13.36
N PRO A 94 6.03 5.17 -14.46
CA PRO A 94 6.66 5.18 -15.77
C PRO A 94 7.71 6.28 -15.94
N GLU A 95 7.63 7.36 -15.16
CA GLU A 95 8.55 8.50 -15.28
C GLU A 95 9.87 8.15 -14.60
N GLU A 96 9.78 7.70 -13.35
CA GLU A 96 10.95 7.29 -12.57
C GLU A 96 11.46 5.89 -12.93
N ARG A 97 10.67 5.13 -13.70
CA ARG A 97 10.93 3.73 -14.06
C ARG A 97 11.17 2.86 -12.82
N VAL A 98 10.30 3.02 -11.83
CA VAL A 98 10.35 2.30 -10.55
C VAL A 98 9.07 1.51 -10.32
N PHE A 99 9.23 0.24 -9.94
CA PHE A 99 8.17 -0.56 -9.35
C PHE A 99 8.15 -0.32 -7.85
N GLN A 100 6.99 0.02 -7.31
CA GLN A 100 6.81 0.30 -5.90
C GLN A 100 5.87 -0.75 -5.30
N CYS A 101 6.18 -1.24 -4.11
CA CYS A 101 5.25 -2.02 -3.31
C CYS A 101 5.30 -1.61 -1.85
N GLY A 102 4.17 -1.62 -1.15
CA GLY A 102 4.13 -1.10 0.21
C GLY A 102 2.72 -0.85 0.71
N MET A 103 2.59 -0.02 1.74
CA MET A 103 1.29 0.37 2.28
C MET A 103 0.91 1.81 1.93
N GLN A 104 -0.38 2.07 1.75
CA GLN A 104 -0.95 3.38 1.48
C GLN A 104 -2.11 3.69 2.42
N VAL A 105 -2.21 4.95 2.84
CA VAL A 105 -3.37 5.53 3.53
C VAL A 105 -3.72 6.85 2.84
N GLU A 106 -5.00 7.05 2.54
CA GLU A 106 -5.49 8.23 1.83
C GLU A 106 -6.36 9.08 2.74
N ARG A 107 -6.27 10.40 2.60
CA ARG A 107 -7.12 11.39 3.29
C ARG A 107 -8.41 11.68 2.54
N GLY A 108 -8.36 11.67 1.22
CA GLY A 108 -9.43 12.26 0.41
C GLY A 108 -9.48 13.79 0.47
N TYR A 109 -10.58 14.38 0.01
CA TYR A 109 -10.80 15.83 0.04
C TYR A 109 -11.41 16.26 1.38
N ILE A 110 -11.00 17.42 1.90
CA ILE A 110 -11.74 18.09 2.99
C ILE A 110 -12.82 19.01 2.38
N ARG A 111 -12.48 19.66 1.26
CA ARG A 111 -13.38 20.47 0.44
C ARG A 111 -13.49 19.84 -0.95
N PRO A 112 -14.36 18.82 -1.14
CA PRO A 112 -14.48 18.14 -2.43
C PRO A 112 -15.08 19.09 -3.49
N PRO A 113 -14.71 18.90 -4.77
CA PRO A 113 -15.44 19.53 -5.88
C PRO A 113 -16.93 19.21 -5.84
N ALA A 114 -17.75 20.08 -6.42
CA ALA A 114 -19.19 19.86 -6.55
C ALA A 114 -19.48 18.49 -7.19
N GLY A 115 -20.48 17.78 -6.68
CA GLY A 115 -20.87 16.45 -7.17
C GLY A 115 -19.99 15.27 -6.72
N ARG A 116 -18.86 15.49 -6.02
CA ARG A 116 -17.96 14.41 -5.55
C ARG A 116 -17.98 14.23 -4.02
N GLN A 117 -19.16 14.21 -3.41
CA GLN A 117 -19.27 14.14 -1.94
C GLN A 117 -18.72 12.84 -1.34
N ALA A 118 -18.80 11.71 -2.07
CA ALA A 118 -18.22 10.45 -1.62
C ALA A 118 -16.70 10.55 -1.35
N CYS A 119 -16.02 11.46 -2.03
CA CYS A 119 -14.58 11.71 -1.92
C CYS A 119 -14.20 12.55 -0.68
N ARG A 120 -15.17 12.98 0.14
CA ARG A 120 -14.94 13.75 1.36
C ARG A 120 -14.42 12.85 2.48
N LEU A 121 -13.31 13.26 3.11
CA LEU A 121 -12.77 12.64 4.32
C LEU A 121 -13.87 12.42 5.36
N GLN A 122 -14.06 11.18 5.81
CA GLN A 122 -14.99 10.86 6.88
C GLN A 122 -14.26 10.60 8.21
N PRO A 123 -14.92 10.81 9.36
CA PRO A 123 -14.33 10.61 10.68
C PRO A 123 -13.76 9.21 10.95
N ASP A 124 -14.25 8.17 10.26
CA ASP A 124 -13.86 6.78 10.46
C ASP A 124 -12.75 6.30 9.51
N TRP A 125 -12.11 7.19 8.75
CA TRP A 125 -11.01 6.82 7.85
C TRP A 125 -9.72 6.54 8.63
N ASP A 126 -8.93 5.60 8.12
CA ASP A 126 -7.64 5.22 8.73
C ASP A 126 -6.62 6.37 8.72
N TRP A 127 -6.85 7.39 7.89
CA TRP A 127 -6.12 8.65 7.92
C TRP A 127 -6.04 9.29 9.31
N HIS A 128 -7.15 9.33 10.03
CA HIS A 128 -7.18 9.92 11.38
C HIS A 128 -6.34 9.11 12.36
N ARG A 129 -6.35 7.77 12.22
CA ARG A 129 -5.53 6.86 13.02
C ARG A 129 -4.04 7.00 12.70
N LEU A 130 -3.68 7.19 11.43
CA LEU A 130 -2.31 7.54 11.02
C LEU A 130 -1.82 8.80 11.73
N LEU A 131 -2.57 9.91 11.64
CA LEU A 131 -2.18 11.16 12.29
C LEU A 131 -2.05 11.01 13.81
N ALA A 132 -2.96 10.26 14.44
CA ALA A 132 -2.92 9.99 15.87
C ALA A 132 -1.72 9.12 16.29
N ALA A 133 -1.29 8.19 15.44
CA ALA A 133 -0.17 7.30 15.68
C ALA A 133 1.20 7.96 15.46
N LEU A 134 1.28 9.01 14.64
CA LEU A 134 2.50 9.79 14.42
C LEU A 134 2.83 10.64 15.64
N LYS A 135 3.59 10.03 16.56
CA LYS A 135 4.09 10.65 17.80
C LYS A 135 5.61 10.55 17.86
N PRO A 136 6.29 11.58 18.41
CA PRO A 136 7.74 11.52 18.59
C PRO A 136 8.12 10.35 19.49
N ARG A 137 9.12 9.57 19.08
CA ARG A 137 9.60 8.34 19.74
C ARG A 137 8.53 7.26 19.92
N GLY A 138 7.38 7.40 19.24
CA GLY A 138 6.29 6.44 19.28
C GLY A 138 6.61 5.17 18.49
N ARG A 139 5.84 4.10 18.73
CA ARG A 139 6.02 2.82 18.02
C ARG A 139 5.95 2.95 16.50
N LEU A 140 5.08 3.83 15.99
CA LEU A 140 5.01 4.08 14.54
C LEU A 140 6.31 4.69 14.02
N GLU A 141 6.82 5.76 14.66
CA GLU A 141 8.08 6.38 14.23
C GLU A 141 9.26 5.42 14.28
N GLN A 142 9.35 4.58 15.31
CA GLN A 142 10.40 3.56 15.41
C GLN A 142 10.36 2.59 14.23
N GLN A 143 9.16 2.11 13.84
CA GLN A 143 9.01 1.23 12.68
C GLN A 143 9.34 1.95 11.37
N LEU A 144 8.92 3.20 11.19
CA LEU A 144 9.29 4.00 10.03
C LEU A 144 10.82 4.13 9.92
N ARG A 145 11.50 4.52 11.00
CA ARG A 145 12.96 4.66 11.01
C ARG A 145 13.70 3.35 10.72
N ARG A 146 13.19 2.21 11.20
CA ARG A 146 13.73 0.90 10.87
C ARG A 146 13.62 0.63 9.37
N LEU A 147 12.41 0.70 8.84
CA LEU A 147 12.13 0.40 7.43
C LEU A 147 12.88 1.33 6.47
N LEU A 148 12.98 2.62 6.81
CA LEU A 148 13.75 3.57 6.01
C LEU A 148 15.24 3.20 5.92
N LYS A 149 15.83 2.64 6.99
CA LYS A 149 17.22 2.12 6.96
C LYS A 149 17.36 0.87 6.10
N GLU A 150 16.27 0.13 5.91
CA GLU A 150 16.19 -1.07 5.08
C GLU A 150 15.84 -0.75 3.62
N GLY A 151 15.84 0.54 3.22
CA GLY A 151 15.64 0.97 1.84
C GLY A 151 14.20 1.39 1.50
N PHE A 152 13.27 1.34 2.46
CA PHE A 152 11.94 1.91 2.24
C PHE A 152 11.99 3.43 2.10
N ARG A 153 10.97 3.97 1.44
CA ARG A 153 10.71 5.39 1.27
C ARG A 153 9.33 5.77 1.76
N ILE A 154 9.16 7.04 2.10
CA ILE A 154 7.89 7.62 2.51
C ILE A 154 7.48 8.71 1.52
N PHE A 155 6.35 8.51 0.85
CA PHE A 155 5.60 9.61 0.24
C PHE A 155 4.64 10.20 1.27
N ALA A 156 4.60 11.52 1.41
CA ALA A 156 3.68 12.20 2.31
C ALA A 156 3.24 13.56 1.77
N GLY A 157 1.96 13.73 1.48
CA GLY A 157 1.41 15.02 1.04
C GLY A 157 0.34 14.87 -0.02
N SER A 158 0.26 15.87 -0.89
CA SER A 158 -0.74 15.95 -1.96
C SER A 158 -0.26 15.25 -3.22
N TRP A 159 -1.09 14.42 -3.86
CA TRP A 159 -0.77 13.89 -5.19
C TRP A 159 -0.93 14.95 -6.30
N GLU A 160 -1.62 16.05 -6.00
CA GLU A 160 -1.93 17.12 -6.95
C GLU A 160 -1.10 18.40 -6.68
N ALA A 161 -0.18 18.36 -5.73
CA ALA A 161 0.66 19.49 -5.34
C ALA A 161 1.94 18.98 -4.67
N TYR A 162 2.56 19.79 -3.82
CA TYR A 162 3.77 19.38 -3.09
C TYR A 162 3.51 18.16 -2.19
N ALA A 163 4.43 17.21 -2.27
CA ALA A 163 4.59 16.11 -1.35
C ALA A 163 6.08 15.94 -1.03
N GLY A 164 6.35 15.42 0.17
CA GLY A 164 7.69 14.98 0.53
C GLY A 164 7.90 13.53 0.14
N ASP A 165 9.12 13.21 -0.27
CA ASP A 165 9.61 11.85 -0.46
C ASP A 165 10.88 11.69 0.40
N TYR A 166 10.82 10.79 1.38
CA TYR A 166 11.85 10.65 2.41
C TYR A 166 12.45 9.25 2.45
N GLY A 167 13.78 9.17 2.49
CA GLY A 167 14.56 8.01 2.89
C GLY A 167 15.09 8.12 4.33
N ALA A 168 16.07 7.29 4.67
CA ALA A 168 16.66 7.30 6.01
C ALA A 168 17.40 8.60 6.37
N GLN A 169 18.00 9.27 5.39
CA GLN A 169 18.91 10.40 5.59
C GLN A 169 18.18 11.73 5.80
N ASP A 170 16.98 11.87 5.25
CA ASP A 170 16.19 13.10 5.21
C ASP A 170 14.84 12.97 5.92
N PHE A 171 14.61 11.86 6.63
CA PHE A 171 13.39 11.66 7.40
C PHE A 171 13.23 12.72 8.50
N PRO A 172 12.19 13.58 8.42
CA PRO A 172 12.09 14.75 9.29
C PRO A 172 11.58 14.42 10.71
N GLY A 173 11.27 13.15 10.97
CA GLY A 173 10.67 12.70 12.22
C GLY A 173 9.15 12.84 12.24
N ALA A 174 8.51 12.15 13.19
CA ALA A 174 7.05 11.98 13.22
C ALA A 174 6.27 13.30 13.36
N VAL A 175 6.80 14.28 14.11
CA VAL A 175 6.12 15.56 14.34
C VAL A 175 6.01 16.37 13.05
N ILE A 176 7.12 16.50 12.31
CA ILE A 176 7.15 17.25 11.05
C ILE A 176 6.35 16.51 9.99
N LEU A 177 6.51 15.19 9.88
CA LEU A 177 5.72 14.35 8.97
C LEU A 177 4.22 14.52 9.22
N ARG A 178 3.78 14.48 10.48
CA ARG A 178 2.38 14.70 10.85
C ARG A 178 1.88 16.08 10.42
N ARG A 179 2.65 17.13 10.75
CA ARG A 179 2.30 18.52 10.39
C ARG A 179 2.17 18.67 8.86
N GLN A 180 3.04 18.05 8.09
CA GLN A 180 2.97 18.05 6.63
C GLN A 180 1.68 17.40 6.11
N LEU A 181 1.32 16.23 6.64
CA LEU A 181 0.08 15.55 6.28
C LEU A 181 -1.17 16.37 6.67
N GLU A 182 -1.18 16.98 7.85
CA GLU A 182 -2.26 17.87 8.32
C GLU A 182 -2.41 19.12 7.43
N ASN A 183 -1.30 19.66 6.94
CA ASN A 183 -1.26 20.87 6.12
C ASN A 183 -1.47 20.63 4.62
N ALA A 184 -1.64 19.38 4.17
CA ALA A 184 -1.91 19.09 2.77
C ALA A 184 -3.17 19.85 2.29
N PRO A 185 -3.16 20.48 1.09
CA PRO A 185 -4.23 21.35 0.63
C PRO A 185 -5.62 20.71 0.78
N LYS A 186 -6.56 21.43 1.40
CA LYS A 186 -7.90 20.91 1.75
C LYS A 186 -8.74 20.53 0.52
N SER A 187 -8.47 21.17 -0.60
CA SER A 187 -9.10 20.97 -1.90
C SER A 187 -8.45 19.88 -2.74
N HIS A 188 -7.41 19.20 -2.24
CA HIS A 188 -6.69 18.16 -2.98
C HIS A 188 -6.80 16.77 -2.36
N TRP A 189 -6.53 15.75 -3.16
CA TRP A 189 -6.28 14.40 -2.66
C TRP A 189 -4.90 14.34 -1.99
N ALA A 190 -4.81 13.78 -0.78
CA ALA A 190 -3.57 13.67 -0.03
C ALA A 190 -3.42 12.31 0.64
N GLY A 191 -2.18 11.88 0.85
CA GLY A 191 -1.89 10.54 1.33
C GLY A 191 -0.53 10.37 1.95
N PHE A 192 -0.36 9.15 2.45
CA PHE A 192 0.87 8.62 2.98
C PHE A 192 1.11 7.26 2.34
N GLN A 193 2.31 7.05 1.80
CA GLN A 193 2.78 5.73 1.40
C GLN A 193 4.07 5.42 2.13
N LEU A 194 4.24 4.16 2.51
CA LEU A 194 5.50 3.58 2.95
C LEU A 194 5.78 2.41 2.02
N TYR A 195 6.80 2.54 1.19
CA TYR A 195 7.02 1.63 0.07
C TYR A 195 8.50 1.29 -0.13
N TYR A 196 8.73 0.10 -0.67
CA TYR A 196 10.04 -0.32 -1.15
C TYR A 196 10.10 -0.11 -2.67
N PRO A 197 11.04 0.71 -3.18
CA PRO A 197 11.25 0.89 -4.60
C PRO A 197 12.14 -0.23 -5.17
N MET A 198 11.79 -0.73 -6.36
CA MET A 198 12.62 -1.60 -7.18
C MET A 198 12.79 -0.95 -8.55
N SER A 199 14.04 -0.79 -8.97
CA SER A 199 14.39 -0.32 -10.31
C SER A 199 13.98 -1.32 -11.39
N GLU A 200 13.83 -0.85 -12.62
CA GLU A 200 13.61 -1.71 -13.78
C GLU A 200 14.70 -2.78 -13.96
N ASN A 201 15.95 -2.46 -13.63
CA ASN A 201 17.03 -3.43 -13.70
C ASN A 201 16.85 -4.55 -12.67
N GLU A 202 16.53 -4.22 -11.42
CA GLU A 202 16.24 -5.22 -10.38
C GLU A 202 15.04 -6.09 -10.77
N VAL A 203 13.97 -5.48 -11.30
CA VAL A 203 12.79 -6.22 -11.75
C VAL A 203 13.11 -7.16 -12.90
N SER A 204 13.87 -6.71 -13.90
CA SER A 204 14.19 -7.53 -15.08
C SER A 204 15.17 -8.68 -14.80
N GLN A 205 15.98 -8.57 -13.73
CA GLN A 205 16.89 -9.62 -13.30
C GLN A 205 16.26 -10.65 -12.34
N ALA A 206 15.12 -10.31 -11.73
CA ALA A 206 14.38 -11.20 -10.85
C ALA A 206 13.61 -12.27 -11.63
N THR A 207 13.35 -13.42 -11.02
CA THR A 207 12.29 -14.31 -11.52
C THR A 207 10.93 -13.79 -11.09
N GLY A 208 9.86 -14.25 -11.75
CA GLY A 208 8.51 -13.91 -11.31
C GLY A 208 8.16 -14.48 -9.93
N GLN A 209 8.83 -15.55 -9.50
CA GLN A 209 8.73 -16.06 -8.14
C GLN A 209 9.36 -15.08 -7.14
N ASP A 210 10.59 -14.62 -7.41
CA ASP A 210 11.30 -13.67 -6.54
C ASP A 210 10.50 -12.37 -6.36
N LEU A 211 9.84 -11.89 -7.43
CA LEU A 211 8.99 -10.70 -7.38
C LEU A 211 7.76 -10.91 -6.48
N VAL A 212 7.08 -12.05 -6.59
CA VAL A 212 5.91 -12.36 -5.76
C VAL A 212 6.32 -12.51 -4.30
N GLU A 213 7.42 -13.22 -4.02
CA GLU A 213 7.96 -13.38 -2.66
C GLU A 213 8.37 -12.04 -2.07
N SER A 214 9.02 -11.17 -2.86
CA SER A 214 9.40 -9.82 -2.45
C SER A 214 8.18 -8.96 -2.10
N MET A 215 7.12 -8.98 -2.92
CA MET A 215 5.89 -8.25 -2.62
C MET A 215 5.24 -8.73 -1.30
N LEU A 216 5.22 -10.04 -1.06
CA LEU A 216 4.67 -10.61 0.16
C LEU A 216 5.55 -10.30 1.38
N ALA A 217 6.88 -10.32 1.23
CA ALA A 217 7.81 -9.91 2.27
C ALA A 217 7.60 -8.43 2.64
N VAL A 218 7.46 -7.55 1.63
CA VAL A 218 7.18 -6.13 1.85
C VAL A 218 5.82 -5.92 2.54
N PHE A 219 4.81 -6.74 2.25
CA PHE A 219 3.58 -6.75 3.03
C PHE A 219 3.83 -7.08 4.51
N GLU A 220 4.58 -8.14 4.80
CA GLU A 220 4.89 -8.53 6.18
C GLU A 220 5.68 -7.46 6.93
N GLU A 221 6.64 -6.81 6.25
CA GLU A 221 7.44 -5.71 6.81
C GLU A 221 6.62 -4.44 7.10
N THR A 222 5.65 -4.13 6.23
CA THR A 222 4.76 -2.96 6.40
C THR A 222 3.57 -3.24 7.32
N LEU A 223 3.25 -4.51 7.60
CA LEU A 223 2.10 -4.89 8.39
C LEU A 223 2.08 -4.28 9.81
N PRO A 224 3.19 -4.23 10.58
CA PRO A 224 3.22 -3.55 11.87
C PRO A 224 2.81 -2.08 11.78
N VAL A 225 3.14 -1.41 10.68
CA VAL A 225 2.73 -0.02 10.42
C VAL A 225 1.24 0.03 10.06
N MET A 226 0.78 -0.82 9.13
CA MET A 226 -0.63 -0.92 8.75
C MET A 226 -1.53 -1.19 9.97
N ASN A 227 -1.16 -2.13 10.83
CA ASN A 227 -1.92 -2.49 12.03
C ASN A 227 -2.03 -1.35 13.06
N ARG A 228 -1.17 -0.33 13.00
CA ARG A 228 -1.29 0.86 13.85
C ARG A 228 -2.33 1.84 13.35
N VAL A 229 -2.65 1.79 12.06
CA VAL A 229 -3.55 2.76 11.43
C VAL A 229 -4.90 2.16 11.05
N MET A 230 -5.02 0.84 10.99
CA MET A 230 -6.30 0.16 10.75
C MET A 230 -7.21 0.21 11.98
N GLN A 231 -8.52 0.14 11.73
CA GLN A 231 -9.54 -0.09 12.75
C GLN A 231 -9.57 -1.53 13.23
N VAL A 232 -9.39 -2.49 12.31
CA VAL A 232 -9.27 -3.91 12.63
C VAL A 232 -7.87 -4.38 12.20
N PRO A 233 -6.97 -4.71 13.16
CA PRO A 233 -5.65 -5.22 12.83
C PRO A 233 -5.74 -6.63 12.22
N LEU A 234 -4.78 -6.96 11.37
CA LEU A 234 -4.55 -8.33 10.93
C LEU A 234 -3.69 -9.08 11.95
N SER A 235 -4.06 -10.31 12.23
CA SER A 235 -3.27 -11.24 13.04
C SER A 235 -2.95 -12.45 12.18
N ALA A 236 -1.67 -12.75 11.98
CA ALA A 236 -1.24 -13.98 11.34
C ALA A 236 -1.53 -15.17 12.26
N ARG A 237 -1.85 -16.33 11.69
CA ARG A 237 -1.88 -17.57 12.46
C ARG A 237 -0.46 -17.88 12.96
N VAL A 238 -0.32 -18.14 14.27
CA VAL A 238 0.82 -18.88 14.80
C VAL A 238 0.58 -20.33 14.41
N SER A 239 1.47 -20.94 13.64
CA SER A 239 1.37 -22.36 13.31
C SER A 239 1.44 -23.17 14.61
N GLY A 240 0.30 -23.64 15.13
CA GLY A 240 0.27 -24.38 16.40
C GLY A 240 -1.08 -24.64 17.08
N ASP A 241 -2.22 -24.33 16.44
CA ASP A 241 -3.56 -24.76 16.92
C ASP A 241 -4.18 -25.77 15.95
#